data_AF-A0A9X7GFZ0-F1
#
_entry.id   AF-A0A9X7GFZ0-F1
#
_cell.length_a   1.000
_cell.length_b   1.000
_cell.length_c   1.000
_cell.angle_alpha   90.00
_cell.angle_beta   90.00
_cell.angle_gamma   90.00
#
_symmetry.space_group_name_H-M   'P 1'
#
loop_
_entity.id
_entity.type
_entity.pdbx_description
1 polymer ?
#
loop_
_entity_poly.entity_id
_entity_poly.type
_entity_poly.pdbx_seq_one_letter_code
_entity_poly.pdbx_strand_id
1 'polypeptide(L)'
;MKVTLSVGHVKPYIIKKINHLKELVEMLNEELEQADENYKKKLSKYEQKHPLIRFFTSRPEHPDKGFISVYTIVKVRKENIEEKIDDISCLLSSLDHATKIELDEKDIAYYGIV
;
A
#
# COMPACT_ATOMS: atom_id res chain seq x y z
N MET A 1 11.88 19.12 20.04
CA MET A 1 12.46 20.39 19.54
C MET A 1 11.81 20.72 18.20
N LYS A 2 11.65 22.00 17.83
CA LYS A 2 11.17 22.40 16.49
C LYS A 2 12.32 22.99 15.69
N VAL A 3 12.45 22.59 14.43
CA VAL A 3 13.51 23.06 13.53
C VAL A 3 12.85 23.75 12.34
N THR A 4 13.29 24.96 12.03
CA THR A 4 12.82 25.69 10.84
C THR A 4 13.77 25.41 9.69
N LEU A 5 13.26 24.79 8.62
CA LEU A 5 14.02 24.48 7.41
C LEU A 5 13.42 25.20 6.20
N SER A 6 14.26 25.41 5.19
CA SER A 6 13.82 25.90 3.88
C SER A 6 12.99 24.83 3.18
N VAL A 7 11.87 25.21 2.58
CA VAL A 7 11.03 24.27 1.80
C VAL A 7 11.84 23.65 0.67
N GLY A 8 12.73 24.40 0.02
CA GLY A 8 13.59 23.88 -1.04
C GLY A 8 14.51 22.73 -0.58
N HIS A 9 14.89 22.72 0.70
CA HIS A 9 15.68 21.63 1.29
C HIS A 9 14.81 20.42 1.66
N VAL A 10 13.59 20.65 2.15
CA VAL A 10 12.68 19.59 2.61
C VAL A 10 11.96 18.89 1.45
N LYS A 11 11.62 19.62 0.39
CA LYS A 11 10.82 19.15 -0.75
C LYS A 11 11.36 17.86 -1.40
N PRO A 12 12.67 17.70 -1.66
CA PRO A 12 13.22 16.46 -2.20
C PRO A 12 12.98 15.24 -1.31
N TYR A 13 13.04 15.40 0.02
CA TYR A 13 12.80 14.31 0.97
C TYR A 13 11.33 13.87 0.98
N ILE A 14 10.40 14.84 0.91
CA ILE A 14 8.96 14.57 0.79
C ILE A 14 8.68 13.80 -0.50
N ILE A 15 9.23 14.24 -1.64
CA ILE A 15 9.07 13.56 -2.94
C ILE A 15 9.64 12.15 -2.88
N LYS A 16 10.82 11.96 -2.29
CA LYS A 16 11.42 10.64 -2.08
C LYS A 16 10.51 9.73 -1.27
N LYS A 17 9.86 10.26 -0.22
CA LYS A 17 8.90 9.51 0.60
C LYS A 17 7.67 9.10 -0.21
N ILE A 18 7.10 9.99 -1.02
CA ILE A 18 5.98 9.67 -1.91
C ILE A 18 6.37 8.54 -2.87
N ASN A 19 7.53 8.62 -3.52
CA ASN A 19 7.99 7.58 -4.45
C ASN A 19 8.15 6.23 -3.75
N HIS A 20 8.72 6.20 -2.55
CA HIS A 20 8.83 4.98 -1.76
C HIS A 20 7.46 4.39 -1.39
N LEU A 21 6.48 5.23 -1.04
CA LEU A 21 5.11 4.75 -0.77
C LEU A 21 4.44 4.21 -2.04
N LYS A 22 4.70 4.80 -3.21
CA LYS A 22 4.22 4.27 -4.50
C LYS A 22 4.80 2.90 -4.81
N GLU A 23 6.10 2.71 -4.61
CA GLU A 23 6.75 1.39 -4.74
C GLU A 23 6.12 0.35 -3.79
N LEU A 24 5.78 0.75 -2.56
CA LEU A 24 5.07 -0.12 -1.62
C LEU A 24 3.67 -0.49 -2.13
N VAL A 25 2.93 0.44 -2.74
CA VAL A 25 1.62 0.16 -3.35
C VAL A 25 1.76 -0.83 -4.51
N GLU A 26 2.78 -0.66 -5.36
CA GLU A 26 3.05 -1.58 -6.47
C GLU A 26 3.32 -3.00 -5.96
N MET A 27 4.18 -3.16 -4.95
CA MET A 27 4.43 -4.48 -4.34
C MET A 27 3.16 -5.11 -3.74
N LEU A 28 2.31 -4.33 -3.08
CA LEU A 28 1.05 -4.83 -2.54
C LEU A 28 0.05 -5.22 -3.64
N ASN A 29 0.05 -4.51 -4.78
CA ASN A 29 -0.75 -4.90 -5.94
C ASN A 29 -0.29 -6.24 -6.51
N GLU A 30 1.01 -6.44 -6.69
CA GLU A 30 1.57 -7.71 -7.14
C GLU A 30 1.19 -8.87 -6.19
N GLU A 31 1.21 -8.64 -4.88
CA GLU A 31 0.80 -9.63 -3.88
C GLU A 31 -0.69 -10.01 -4.02
N LEU A 32 -1.57 -9.02 -4.23
CA LEU A 32 -3.00 -9.26 -4.48
C LEU A 32 -3.24 -10.01 -5.80
N GLU A 33 -2.56 -9.63 -6.87
CA GLU A 33 -2.65 -10.31 -8.17
C GLU A 33 -2.19 -11.77 -8.08
N GLN A 34 -1.07 -12.04 -7.40
CA GLN A 34 -0.58 -13.40 -7.17
C GLN A 34 -1.57 -14.24 -6.36
N ALA A 35 -2.23 -13.66 -5.35
CA ALA A 35 -3.26 -14.33 -4.59
C ALA A 35 -4.46 -14.72 -5.47
N ASP A 36 -4.91 -13.81 -6.34
CA ASP A 36 -6.01 -14.04 -7.26
C ASP A 36 -5.66 -15.07 -8.35
N GLU A 37 -4.44 -15.02 -8.89
CA GLU A 37 -3.95 -16.04 -9.83
C GLU A 37 -3.91 -17.42 -9.19
N ASN A 38 -3.40 -17.52 -7.96
CA ASN A 38 -3.34 -18.77 -7.22
C ASN A 38 -4.74 -19.32 -6.95
N TYR A 39 -5.69 -18.46 -6.64
CA TYR A 39 -7.09 -18.84 -6.53
C TYR A 39 -7.65 -19.37 -7.86
N LYS A 40 -7.46 -18.65 -8.98
CA LYS A 40 -7.88 -19.08 -10.32
C LYS A 40 -7.29 -20.44 -10.69
N LYS A 41 -6.00 -20.67 -10.42
CA LYS A 41 -5.32 -21.96 -10.64
C LYS A 41 -5.95 -23.07 -9.81
N LYS A 42 -6.22 -22.83 -8.52
CA LYS A 42 -6.89 -23.81 -7.63
C LYS A 42 -8.32 -24.09 -8.09
N LEU A 43 -9.06 -23.07 -8.50
CA LEU A 43 -10.43 -23.19 -8.99
C LEU A 43 -10.49 -23.99 -10.29
N SER A 44 -9.61 -23.68 -11.25
CA SER A 44 -9.49 -24.45 -12.50
C SER A 44 -9.19 -25.92 -12.23
N LYS A 45 -8.25 -26.23 -11.32
CA LYS A 45 -7.97 -27.62 -10.92
C LYS A 45 -9.18 -28.30 -10.29
N TYR A 46 -9.94 -27.60 -9.44
CA TYR A 46 -11.19 -28.12 -8.88
C TYR A 46 -12.24 -28.40 -9.97
N GLU A 47 -12.38 -27.50 -10.93
CA GLU A 47 -13.30 -27.60 -12.07
C GLU A 47 -12.88 -28.61 -13.14
N GLN A 48 -11.68 -29.18 -13.05
CA GLN A 48 -11.24 -30.30 -13.89
C GLN A 48 -11.43 -31.66 -13.20
N LYS A 49 -11.70 -31.70 -11.88
CA LYS A 49 -11.92 -32.96 -11.16
C LYS A 49 -13.19 -33.67 -11.63
N HIS A 50 -13.22 -35.00 -11.53
CA HIS A 50 -14.44 -35.77 -11.78
C HIS A 50 -15.58 -35.35 -10.81
N PRO A 51 -16.85 -35.30 -11.23
CA PRO A 51 -17.97 -34.87 -10.38
C PRO A 51 -18.07 -35.58 -9.03
N LEU A 52 -17.80 -36.89 -9.00
CA LEU A 52 -17.77 -37.66 -7.74
C LEU A 52 -16.68 -37.15 -6.78
N ILE A 53 -15.51 -36.76 -7.29
CA ILE A 53 -14.41 -36.22 -6.45
C ILE A 53 -14.76 -34.81 -5.96
N ARG A 54 -15.49 -34.03 -6.75
CA ARG A 54 -15.98 -32.70 -6.32
C ARG A 54 -16.98 -32.81 -5.17
N PHE A 55 -17.78 -33.87 -5.11
CA PHE A 55 -18.68 -34.10 -3.99
C PHE A 55 -17.95 -34.27 -2.65
N PHE A 56 -16.73 -34.83 -2.67
CA PHE A 56 -15.91 -35.04 -1.47
C PHE A 56 -14.85 -33.95 -1.26
N THR A 57 -14.79 -32.92 -2.10
CA THR A 57 -13.80 -31.84 -1.96
C THR A 57 -14.48 -30.47 -1.97
N SER A 58 -14.10 -29.59 -1.04
CA SER A 58 -14.64 -28.23 -1.01
C SER A 58 -14.13 -27.42 -2.20
N ARG A 59 -15.03 -26.61 -2.78
CA ARG A 59 -14.63 -25.59 -3.76
C ARG A 59 -13.64 -24.63 -3.08
N PRO A 60 -12.51 -24.28 -3.71
CA PRO A 60 -11.64 -23.26 -3.17
C PRO A 60 -12.40 -21.95 -2.98
N GLU A 61 -12.14 -21.26 -1.87
CA GLU A 61 -12.74 -19.97 -1.56
C GLU A 61 -11.90 -18.83 -2.13
N HIS A 62 -12.56 -17.75 -2.55
CA HIS A 62 -11.87 -16.55 -3.01
C HIS A 62 -11.05 -15.97 -1.85
N PRO A 63 -9.82 -15.49 -2.08
CA PRO A 63 -8.97 -14.94 -1.02
C PRO A 63 -9.63 -13.75 -0.30
N ASP A 64 -10.52 -13.03 -0.98
CA ASP A 64 -11.34 -11.93 -0.42
C ASP A 64 -12.52 -12.37 0.46
N LYS A 65 -12.73 -13.68 0.69
CA LYS A 65 -13.79 -14.15 1.59
C LYS A 65 -13.29 -14.19 3.03
N GLY A 66 -13.66 -13.16 3.80
CA GLY A 66 -13.55 -13.13 5.27
C GLY A 66 -12.79 -11.90 5.80
N PHE A 67 -13.31 -11.25 6.85
CA PHE A 67 -12.75 -10.02 7.44
C PHE A 67 -11.30 -10.12 7.96
N ILE A 68 -10.76 -11.33 8.14
CA ILE A 68 -9.41 -11.59 8.67
C ILE A 68 -8.55 -12.36 7.64
N SER A 69 -8.92 -12.35 6.36
CA SER A 69 -8.06 -12.97 5.35
C SER A 69 -6.81 -12.13 5.13
N VAL A 70 -5.70 -12.79 4.78
CA VAL A 70 -4.44 -12.12 4.41
C VAL A 70 -4.69 -11.12 3.27
N TYR A 71 -5.57 -11.47 2.33
CA TYR A 71 -5.96 -10.62 1.22
C TYR A 71 -6.63 -9.32 1.67
N THR A 72 -7.59 -9.40 2.59
CA THR A 72 -8.25 -8.21 3.15
C THR A 72 -7.26 -7.34 3.93
N ILE A 73 -6.32 -7.93 4.67
CA ILE A 73 -5.26 -7.19 5.38
C ILE A 73 -4.37 -6.44 4.39
N VAL A 74 -3.92 -7.10 3.32
CA VAL A 74 -3.08 -6.49 2.27
C VAL A 74 -3.83 -5.37 1.56
N LYS A 75 -5.11 -5.57 1.25
CA LYS A 75 -5.98 -4.56 0.63
C LYS A 75 -6.15 -3.32 1.52
N VAL A 76 -6.50 -3.50 2.79
CA VAL A 76 -6.61 -2.40 3.76
C VAL A 76 -5.28 -1.68 3.92
N ARG A 77 -4.17 -2.42 3.97
CA ARG A 77 -2.84 -1.82 4.05
C ARG A 77 -2.52 -0.96 2.83
N LYS A 78 -2.88 -1.43 1.63
CA LYS A 78 -2.72 -0.68 0.38
C LYS A 78 -3.53 0.63 0.43
N GLU A 79 -4.82 0.54 0.75
CA GLU A 79 -5.71 1.70 0.87
C GLU A 79 -5.14 2.76 1.84
N ASN A 80 -4.66 2.33 3.01
CA ASN A 80 -4.02 3.22 3.98
C ASN A 80 -2.73 3.88 3.45
N ILE A 81 -1.99 3.23 2.56
CA ILE A 81 -0.77 3.81 1.96
C ILE A 81 -1.16 4.80 0.86
N GLU A 82 -2.18 4.50 0.08
CA GLU A 82 -2.75 5.41 -0.93
C GLU A 82 -3.27 6.69 -0.28
N GLU A 83 -4.02 6.60 0.82
CA GLU A 83 -4.46 7.77 1.61
C GLU A 83 -3.27 8.61 2.10
N LYS A 84 -2.20 7.96 2.60
CA LYS A 84 -0.99 8.68 3.00
C LYS A 84 -0.29 9.37 1.84
N ILE A 85 -0.30 8.78 0.65
CA ILE A 85 0.26 9.40 -0.55
C ILE A 85 -0.53 10.67 -0.87
N ASP A 86 -1.86 10.60 -0.80
CA ASP A 86 -2.75 11.73 -1.07
C ASP A 86 -2.54 12.87 -0.05
N ASP A 87 -2.49 12.53 1.24
CA ASP A 87 -2.21 13.49 2.32
C ASP A 87 -0.86 14.20 2.11
N ILE A 88 0.20 13.44 1.85
CA ILE A 88 1.54 13.99 1.64
C ILE A 88 1.59 14.80 0.34
N SER A 89 0.85 14.40 -0.69
CA SER A 89 0.76 15.15 -1.96
C SER A 89 0.04 16.48 -1.75
N CYS A 90 -1.02 16.50 -0.94
CA CYS A 90 -1.71 17.73 -0.56
C CYS A 90 -0.78 18.67 0.23
N LEU A 91 -0.03 18.12 1.20
CA LEU A 91 0.99 18.87 1.93
C LEU A 91 2.05 19.45 0.97
N LEU A 92 2.53 18.65 0.02
CA LEU A 92 3.51 19.08 -0.97
C LEU A 92 2.98 20.26 -1.82
N SER A 93 1.72 20.22 -2.26
CA SER A 93 1.10 21.33 -2.99
C SER A 93 0.95 22.58 -2.12
N SER A 94 0.62 22.42 -0.83
CA SER A 94 0.53 23.56 0.09
C SER A 94 1.89 24.22 0.33
N LEU A 95 2.98 23.43 0.26
CA LEU A 95 4.35 23.89 0.44
C LEU A 95 4.89 24.69 -0.74
N ASP A 96 4.31 24.58 -1.95
CA ASP A 96 4.77 25.33 -3.12
C ASP A 96 4.65 26.86 -2.96
N HIS A 97 3.80 27.30 -2.03
CA HIS A 97 3.62 28.72 -1.71
C HIS A 97 4.38 29.16 -0.45
N ALA A 98 5.08 28.23 0.22
CA ALA A 98 5.80 28.47 1.45
C ALA A 98 7.33 28.55 1.20
N THR A 99 8.01 29.42 1.95
CA THR A 99 9.48 29.55 1.89
C THR A 99 10.18 28.78 3.01
N LYS A 100 9.52 28.62 4.15
CA LYS A 100 10.02 27.91 5.34
C LYS A 100 8.92 27.04 5.92
N ILE A 101 9.33 25.93 6.53
CA ILE A 101 8.46 25.04 7.29
C ILE A 101 9.09 24.78 8.65
N GLU A 102 8.24 24.73 9.69
CA GLU A 102 8.62 24.23 11.00
C GLU A 102 8.30 22.74 11.08
N LEU A 103 9.32 21.95 11.41
CA LEU A 103 9.20 20.51 11.56
C LEU A 103 9.59 20.12 12.98
N ASP A 104 8.91 19.12 13.53
CA ASP A 104 9.35 18.49 14.76
C ASP A 104 10.32 17.31 14.48
N GLU A 105 10.84 16.70 15.54
CA GLU A 105 11.74 15.55 15.42
C GLU A 105 11.09 14.32 14.76
N LYS A 106 9.75 14.16 14.91
CA LYS A 106 9.03 13.05 14.29
C LYS A 106 8.91 13.27 12.79
N ASP A 107 8.65 14.49 12.35
CA ASP A 107 8.59 14.85 10.93
C ASP A 107 9.96 14.64 10.27
N ILE A 108 11.03 15.11 10.91
CA ILE A 108 12.41 14.93 10.44
C ILE A 108 12.72 13.44 10.28
N ALA A 109 12.39 12.62 11.28
CA ALA A 109 12.59 11.17 11.22
C ALA A 109 11.69 10.50 10.17
N TYR A 110 10.44 10.94 10.03
CA TYR A 110 9.47 10.36 9.10
C TYR A 110 9.87 10.54 7.63
N TYR A 111 10.33 11.74 7.29
CA TYR A 111 10.82 12.08 5.95
C TYR A 111 12.30 11.73 5.74
N GLY A 112 13.03 11.39 6.81
CA GLY A 112 14.45 11.05 6.75
C GLY A 112 15.32 12.25 6.35
N ILE A 113 15.00 13.43 6.89
CA ILE A 113 15.72 14.67 6.63
C ILE A 113 17.01 14.65 7.45
N VAL A 114 18.15 14.85 6.78
CA VAL A 114 19.50 14.87 7.38
C VAL A 114 20.18 16.19 7.01
#